data_AF-A0A6S7G0N6-F1
#
_entry.id   AF-A0A6S7G0N6-F1
#
_cell.length_a   1.000
_cell.length_b   1.000
_cell.length_c   1.000
_cell.angle_alpha   90.00
_cell.angle_beta   90.00
_cell.angle_gamma   90.00
#
_symmetry.space_group_name_H-M   'P 1'
#
loop_
_entity.id
_entity.type
_entity.pdbx_description
1 polymer ?
#
loop_
_entity_poly.entity_id
_entity_poly.type
_entity_poly.pdbx_seq_one_letter_code
_entity_poly.pdbx_strand_id
1 'polypeptide(L)'
;MKYFCRSFRAMESWNIRDLNVGVANGAEIDLVIAEDFSKNDLVTFLRKFADEDGELGGNIVTVTCADPETYSAAVTDPEKYNLLRVREGGWSEYFITFFKSHQEQHRRRVRYY
;
A
#
# COMPACT_ATOMS: atom_id res chain seq x y z
N MET A 1 -11.45 -11.16 13.81
CA MET A 1 -10.47 -12.10 13.21
C MET A 1 -10.84 -12.52 11.77
N LYS A 2 -11.46 -11.64 10.95
CA LYS A 2 -11.76 -11.91 9.52
C LYS A 2 -10.97 -11.01 8.55
N TYR A 3 -10.27 -10.01 9.08
CA TYR A 3 -9.60 -8.92 8.37
C TYR A 3 -8.08 -9.16 8.20
N PHE A 4 -7.49 -9.88 9.17
CA PHE A 4 -6.10 -10.37 9.20
C PHE A 4 -5.61 -11.17 7.95
N CYS A 5 -6.45 -11.48 6.96
CA CYS A 5 -6.18 -12.51 5.94
C CYS A 5 -5.92 -11.98 4.51
N ARG A 6 -6.39 -10.79 4.11
CA ARG A 6 -6.30 -10.38 2.69
C ARG A 6 -4.95 -9.83 2.27
N SER A 7 -4.29 -9.01 3.09
CA SER A 7 -2.94 -8.49 2.79
C SER A 7 -1.92 -9.63 2.73
N PHE A 8 -1.99 -10.56 3.69
CA PHE A 8 -1.14 -11.76 3.72
C PHE A 8 -1.36 -12.62 2.47
N ARG A 9 -2.61 -12.91 2.12
CA ARG A 9 -2.92 -13.70 0.93
C ARG A 9 -2.47 -13.02 -0.38
N ALA A 10 -2.50 -11.69 -0.44
CA ALA A 10 -1.92 -10.96 -1.56
C ALA A 10 -0.40 -11.16 -1.61
N MET A 11 0.28 -11.07 -0.46
CA MET A 11 1.73 -11.27 -0.35
C MET A 11 2.20 -12.70 -0.62
N GLU A 12 1.37 -13.71 -0.33
CA GLU A 12 1.64 -15.11 -0.74
C GLU A 12 1.77 -15.24 -2.25
N SER A 13 0.98 -14.49 -3.04
CA SER A 13 1.07 -14.53 -4.51
C SER A 13 2.39 -14.00 -5.06
N TRP A 14 3.12 -13.23 -4.25
CA TRP A 14 4.42 -12.66 -4.57
C TRP A 14 5.58 -13.50 -4.02
N ASN A 15 5.30 -14.59 -3.29
CA ASN A 15 6.32 -15.52 -2.80
C ASN A 15 6.83 -16.44 -3.91
N ILE A 16 7.56 -15.84 -4.84
CA ILE A 16 8.17 -16.51 -6.00
C ILE A 16 9.67 -16.41 -5.83
N ARG A 17 10.37 -17.55 -5.92
CA ARG A 17 11.83 -17.63 -5.73
C ARG A 17 12.59 -16.57 -6.50
N ASP A 18 12.30 -16.37 -7.79
CA ASP A 18 13.03 -15.41 -8.64
C ASP A 18 12.78 -13.94 -8.26
N LEU A 19 11.63 -13.63 -7.64
CA LEU A 19 11.31 -12.30 -7.09
C LEU A 19 11.88 -12.09 -5.68
N ASN A 20 12.29 -13.16 -5.00
CA ASN A 20 12.91 -13.09 -3.68
C ASN A 20 14.43 -13.13 -3.78
N VAL A 21 15.00 -13.79 -4.80
CA VAL A 21 16.44 -13.88 -5.05
C VAL A 21 16.79 -13.53 -6.49
N GLY A 22 17.69 -12.55 -6.68
CA GLY A 22 18.31 -12.26 -7.97
C GLY A 22 17.61 -11.18 -8.81
N VAL A 23 16.32 -11.35 -9.18
CA VAL A 23 15.63 -10.47 -10.14
C VAL A 23 14.91 -9.29 -9.47
N ALA A 24 14.82 -9.33 -8.14
CA ALA A 24 14.21 -8.32 -7.28
C ALA A 24 15.01 -7.01 -7.27
N ASN A 25 15.04 -6.28 -8.39
CA ASN A 25 15.71 -4.98 -8.51
C ASN A 25 14.92 -3.87 -7.79
N GLY A 26 14.58 -4.09 -6.52
CA GLY A 26 13.73 -3.18 -5.74
C GLY A 26 12.28 -3.10 -6.24
N ALA A 27 11.71 -4.21 -6.70
CA ALA A 27 10.31 -4.25 -7.11
C ALA A 27 9.40 -4.08 -5.88
N GLU A 28 8.91 -2.86 -5.69
CA GLU A 28 8.08 -2.48 -4.55
C GLU A 28 6.68 -3.08 -4.64
N ILE A 29 6.21 -3.60 -3.51
CA ILE A 29 4.82 -3.95 -3.29
C ILE A 29 4.14 -2.79 -2.55
N ASP A 30 3.12 -2.20 -3.18
CA ASP A 30 2.37 -1.08 -2.62
C ASP A 30 1.02 -1.56 -2.07
N LEU A 31 0.85 -1.44 -0.76
CA LEU A 31 -0.35 -1.85 -0.02
C LEU A 31 -1.07 -0.63 0.53
N VAL A 32 -2.40 -0.62 0.40
CA VAL A 32 -3.26 0.37 1.04
C VAL A 32 -4.08 -0.28 2.15
N ILE A 33 -3.96 0.25 3.37
CA ILE A 33 -4.71 -0.16 4.56
C ILE A 33 -5.70 0.93 4.96
N ALA A 34 -6.79 0.54 5.63
CA ALA A 34 -7.75 1.49 6.19
C ALA A 34 -7.20 2.20 7.43
N GLU A 35 -7.78 3.35 7.75
CA GLU A 35 -7.37 4.18 8.89
C GLU A 35 -7.64 3.52 10.25
N ASP A 36 -8.59 2.59 10.30
CA ASP A 36 -8.93 1.78 11.48
C ASP A 36 -8.19 0.43 11.52
N PHE A 37 -7.22 0.21 10.62
CA PHE A 37 -6.47 -1.04 10.58
C PHE A 37 -5.74 -1.30 11.91
N SER A 38 -5.83 -2.54 12.39
CA SER A 38 -5.28 -2.94 13.70
C SER A 38 -3.76 -2.74 13.73
N LYS A 39 -3.29 -1.94 14.70
CA LYS A 39 -1.86 -1.76 14.97
C LYS A 39 -1.15 -3.10 15.23
N ASN A 40 -1.78 -4.00 15.98
CA ASN A 40 -1.19 -5.30 16.28
C ASN A 40 -1.06 -6.17 15.03
N ASP A 41 -2.04 -6.07 14.12
CA ASP A 41 -2.03 -6.80 12.85
C ASP A 41 -0.94 -6.22 11.93
N LEU A 42 -0.76 -4.90 11.92
CA LEU A 42 0.32 -4.24 11.17
C LEU A 42 1.70 -4.64 11.68
N VAL A 43 1.91 -4.66 13.00
CA VAL A 43 3.17 -5.12 13.60
C VAL A 43 3.44 -6.59 13.25
N THR A 44 2.41 -7.43 13.30
CA THR A 44 2.52 -8.85 12.95
C THR A 44 2.87 -9.02 11.48
N PHE A 45 2.25 -8.24 10.60
CA PHE A 45 2.56 -8.18 9.17
C PHE A 45 4.01 -7.78 8.90
N LEU A 46 4.47 -6.67 9.49
CA LEU A 46 5.82 -6.16 9.28
C LEU A 46 6.90 -7.13 9.79
N ARG A 47 6.65 -7.81 10.91
CA ARG A 47 7.56 -8.87 11.41
C ARG A 47 7.61 -10.04 10.44
N LYS A 48 6.46 -10.57 10.02
CA LYS A 48 6.40 -11.67 9.04
C LYS A 48 7.02 -11.33 7.69
N PHE A 49 7.01 -10.06 7.27
CA PHE A 49 7.69 -9.60 6.05
C PHE A 49 9.20 -9.46 6.24
N ALA A 50 9.65 -9.03 7.43
CA ALA A 50 11.07 -8.81 7.73
C ALA A 50 11.83 -10.09 8.11
N ASP A 51 11.15 -11.06 8.72
CA ASP A 51 11.74 -12.32 9.14
C ASP A 51 11.98 -13.22 7.90
N GLU A 52 13.25 -13.58 7.63
CA GLU A 52 13.67 -14.36 6.45
C GLU A 52 13.13 -15.81 6.42
N ASP A 53 12.47 -16.25 7.49
CA ASP A 53 11.92 -17.60 7.64
C ASP A 53 10.47 -17.73 7.11
N GLY A 54 9.83 -16.64 6.68
CA GLY A 54 8.37 -16.53 6.57
C GLY A 54 7.79 -16.49 5.16
N GLU A 55 6.79 -17.34 4.94
CA GLU A 55 5.65 -17.39 3.98
C GLU A 55 5.36 -16.24 2.98
N LEU A 56 5.88 -15.02 3.17
CA LEU A 56 5.63 -13.84 2.34
C LEU A 56 6.82 -13.53 1.40
N GLY A 57 6.51 -13.16 0.15
CA GLY A 57 7.53 -12.74 -0.82
C GLY A 57 7.71 -11.22 -0.94
N GLY A 58 8.75 -10.83 -1.68
CA GLY A 58 9.10 -9.44 -1.97
C GLY A 58 10.28 -8.93 -1.15
N ASN A 59 10.91 -7.86 -1.64
CA ASN A 59 12.11 -7.26 -1.04
C ASN A 59 11.88 -5.82 -0.55
N ILE A 60 10.83 -5.15 -1.02
CA ILE A 60 10.42 -3.81 -0.58
C ILE A 60 8.89 -3.78 -0.47
N VAL A 61 8.38 -3.30 0.66
CA VAL A 61 6.95 -3.06 0.87
C VAL A 61 6.71 -1.62 1.31
N THR A 62 5.71 -0.98 0.72
CA THR A 62 5.15 0.29 1.18
C THR A 62 3.73 0.07 1.65
N VAL A 63 3.43 0.63 2.83
CA VAL A 63 2.09 0.58 3.43
C VAL A 63 1.56 1.99 3.54
N THR A 64 0.49 2.27 2.80
CA THR A 64 -0.22 3.54 2.81
C THR A 64 -1.49 3.40 3.63
N CYS A 65 -1.59 4.18 4.70
CA CYS A 65 -2.84 4.35 5.43
C CYS A 65 -3.66 5.44 4.74
N ALA A 66 -4.83 5.10 4.19
CA ALA A 66 -5.63 6.07 3.45
C ALA A 66 -7.11 5.72 3.33
N ASP A 67 -7.93 6.75 3.23
CA ASP A 67 -9.37 6.68 3.02
C ASP A 67 -9.79 7.08 1.58
N PRO A 68 -10.58 6.26 0.86
CA PRO A 68 -11.13 6.60 -0.46
C PRO A 68 -11.96 7.89 -0.47
N GLU A 69 -12.69 8.16 0.60
CA GLU A 69 -13.57 9.34 0.67
C GLU A 69 -12.74 10.61 0.76
N THR A 70 -11.62 10.57 1.48
CA THR A 70 -10.62 11.66 1.49
C THR A 70 -10.10 11.99 0.09
N TYR A 71 -9.77 10.99 -0.74
CA TYR A 71 -9.37 11.24 -2.13
C TYR A 71 -10.50 11.80 -2.99
N SER A 72 -11.72 11.29 -2.83
CA SER A 72 -12.90 11.78 -3.57
C SER A 72 -13.24 13.23 -3.19
N ALA A 73 -13.10 13.58 -1.92
CA ALA A 73 -13.27 14.95 -1.43
C ALA A 73 -12.17 15.87 -1.95
N ALA A 74 -10.92 15.41 -2.02
CA ALA A 74 -9.79 16.18 -2.54
C ALA A 74 -9.90 16.54 -4.04
N VAL A 75 -10.60 15.72 -4.83
CA VAL A 75 -10.93 16.07 -6.23
C VAL A 75 -11.95 17.22 -6.29
N THR A 76 -12.84 17.30 -5.29
CA THR A 76 -13.93 18.29 -5.25
C THR A 76 -13.48 19.63 -4.65
N ASP A 77 -12.62 19.60 -3.63
CA ASP A 77 -12.14 20.77 -2.90
C ASP A 77 -10.60 20.72 -2.72
N PRO A 78 -9.82 20.85 -3.81
CA PRO A 78 -8.38 20.62 -3.77
C PRO A 78 -7.61 21.58 -2.85
N GLU A 79 -8.08 22.81 -2.67
CA GLU A 79 -7.42 23.78 -1.78
C GLU A 79 -7.45 23.33 -0.33
N LYS A 80 -8.57 22.77 0.13
CA LYS A 80 -8.71 22.21 1.47
C LYS A 80 -7.78 21.01 1.73
N TYR A 81 -7.46 20.25 0.68
CA TYR A 81 -6.62 19.04 0.74
C TYR A 81 -5.24 19.25 0.12
N ASN A 82 -4.73 20.48 0.08
CA ASN A 82 -3.46 20.81 -0.59
C ASN A 82 -2.20 20.18 0.05
N LEU A 83 -2.33 19.61 1.25
CA LEU A 83 -1.28 18.85 1.93
C LEU A 83 -1.54 17.32 1.93
N LEU A 84 -2.58 16.85 1.25
CA LEU A 84 -2.86 15.41 1.14
C LEU A 84 -1.74 14.74 0.35
N ARG A 85 -1.01 13.82 0.99
CA ARG A 85 0.09 13.09 0.38
C ARG A 85 -0.32 11.67 0.02
N VAL A 86 0.20 11.18 -1.10
CA VAL A 86 0.05 9.81 -1.56
C VAL A 86 1.41 9.16 -1.75
N ARG A 87 1.42 7.82 -1.75
CA ARG A 87 2.58 7.00 -2.10
C ARG A 87 2.46 6.49 -3.51
N GLU A 88 3.59 6.56 -4.19
CA GLU A 88 3.85 5.95 -5.50
C GLU A 88 5.02 5.00 -5.37
N GLY A 89 5.41 4.40 -6.51
CA GLY A 89 6.54 3.48 -6.63
C GLY A 89 7.89 4.12 -6.27
N GLY A 90 8.16 4.30 -4.98
CA GLY A 90 9.41 4.80 -4.40
C GLY A 90 9.33 6.23 -3.84
N TRP A 91 8.33 7.04 -4.17
CA TRP A 91 8.24 8.44 -3.73
C TRP A 91 6.86 8.84 -3.19
N SER A 92 6.82 10.00 -2.56
CA SER A 92 5.59 10.62 -2.06
C SER A 92 5.34 11.93 -2.78
N GLU A 93 4.09 12.20 -3.13
CA GLU A 93 3.66 13.40 -3.84
C GLU A 93 2.37 13.95 -3.22
N TYR A 94 2.04 15.21 -3.48
CA TYR A 94 0.76 15.79 -3.12
C TYR A 94 -0.32 15.35 -4.12
N PHE A 95 -1.40 14.76 -3.63
CA PHE A 95 -2.47 14.20 -4.47
C PHE A 95 -3.03 15.21 -5.49
N ILE A 96 -3.15 16.47 -5.08
CA ILE A 96 -3.74 17.54 -5.88
C ILE A 96 -2.86 17.98 -7.07
N THR A 97 -1.56 17.66 -7.06
CA THR A 97 -0.63 18.04 -8.14
C THR A 97 -0.69 17.07 -9.33
N PHE A 98 -1.30 15.89 -9.14
CA PHE A 98 -1.45 14.89 -10.18
C PHE A 98 -2.46 15.29 -11.26
N PHE A 99 -2.19 14.87 -12.50
CA PHE A 99 -3.21 14.84 -13.55
C PHE A 99 -4.39 13.97 -13.12
N LYS A 100 -5.60 14.33 -13.57
CA LYS A 100 -6.85 13.62 -13.22
C LYS A 100 -6.77 12.10 -13.42
N SER A 101 -6.10 11.62 -14.47
CA SER A 101 -5.91 10.19 -14.71
C SER A 101 -5.15 9.47 -13.58
N HIS A 102 -4.14 10.10 -13.00
CA HIS A 102 -3.36 9.55 -11.89
C HIS A 102 -4.13 9.64 -10.58
N GLN A 103 -4.89 10.73 -10.37
CA GLN A 103 -5.83 10.82 -9.24
C GLN A 103 -6.86 9.68 -9.27
N GLU A 104 -7.42 9.38 -10.44
CA GLU A 104 -8.33 8.25 -10.63
C GLU A 104 -7.67 6.89 -10.37
N GLN A 105 -6.39 6.73 -10.73
CA GLN A 105 -5.63 5.52 -10.39
C GLN A 105 -5.54 5.32 -8.88
N HIS A 106 -5.18 6.35 -8.11
CA HIS A 106 -5.13 6.27 -6.66
C HIS A 106 -6.50 5.93 -6.04
N ARG A 107 -7.59 6.49 -6.57
CA ARG A 107 -8.95 6.18 -6.08
C ARG A 107 -9.31 4.70 -6.26
N ARG A 108 -8.84 4.08 -7.35
CA ARG A 108 -9.10 2.67 -7.72
C ARG A 108 -8.20 1.64 -7.05
N ARG A 109 -7.15 2.06 -6.33
CA ARG A 109 -6.21 1.12 -5.68
C ARG A 109 -6.96 0.16 -4.76
N VAL A 110 -6.60 -1.11 -4.87
CA VAL A 110 -7.17 -2.18 -4.04
C VAL A 110 -6.75 -1.94 -2.59
N ARG A 111 -7.73 -1.98 -1.69
CA ARG A 111 -7.52 -1.81 -0.25
C ARG A 111 -7.66 -3.15 0.43
N TYR A 112 -6.74 -3.40 1.35
CA TYR A 112 -6.73 -4.63 2.11
C TYR A 112 -7.21 -4.31 3.53
N TYR A 113 -8.43 -4.76 3.82
CA TYR A 113 -9.06 -4.70 5.13
C TYR A 113 -8.89 -6.05 5.83
#